data_AF-A0A7W7MUX7-F1
#
_entry.id   AF-A0A7W7MUX7-F1
#
_cell.length_a   1.000
_cell.length_b   1.000
_cell.length_c   1.000
_cell.angle_alpha   90.00
_cell.angle_beta   90.00
_cell.angle_gamma   90.00
#
_symmetry.space_group_name_H-M   'P 1'
#
loop_
_entity.id
_entity.type
_entity.pdbx_description
1 polymer ?
#
loop_
_entity_poly.entity_id
_entity_poly.type
_entity_poly.pdbx_seq_one_letter_code
_entity_poly.pdbx_strand_id
1 'polypeptide(L)'
;MPAPTLSITKAPKSKAKVKGTVKVAVQASGIARVELLTNGKVIAKDTTSAYLLSVNPTKQPKTMKVRIRAYDKLGNVAYTGTRTWYRG
;
A
#
# COMPACT_ATOMS: atom_id res chain seq x y z
N MET A 1 1.95 19.57 -16.65
CA MET A 1 2.18 18.11 -16.48
C MET A 1 1.44 17.66 -15.23
N PRO A 2 0.45 16.75 -15.31
CA PRO A 2 -0.24 16.31 -14.12
C PRO A 2 0.73 15.52 -13.24
N ALA A 3 0.91 15.95 -11.99
CA ALA A 3 1.63 15.16 -11.01
C ALA A 3 0.83 13.89 -10.70
N PRO A 4 1.48 12.72 -10.59
CA PRO A 4 0.79 11.49 -10.20
C PRO A 4 0.20 11.69 -8.79
N THR A 5 -1.12 11.59 -8.68
CA THR A 5 -1.79 11.64 -7.38
C THR A 5 -1.74 10.24 -6.78
N LEU A 6 -1.38 10.16 -5.50
CA LEU A 6 -1.35 8.91 -4.75
C LEU A 6 -1.96 9.15 -3.38
N SER A 7 -3.09 8.52 -3.09
CA SER A 7 -3.81 8.71 -1.83
C SER A 7 -4.44 7.42 -1.34
N ILE A 8 -4.30 7.14 -0.05
CA ILE A 8 -4.91 5.97 0.58
C ILE A 8 -6.34 6.33 0.94
N THR A 9 -7.32 5.75 0.24
CA THR A 9 -8.74 5.98 0.51
C THR A 9 -9.26 5.10 1.64
N LYS A 10 -8.79 3.85 1.71
CA LYS A 10 -9.23 2.90 2.74
C LYS A 10 -8.08 2.02 3.21
N ALA A 11 -7.65 2.19 4.45
CA ALA A 11 -6.68 1.31 5.08
C ALA A 11 -6.77 1.43 6.61
N PRO A 12 -6.33 0.42 7.36
CA PRO A 12 -6.17 0.56 8.80
C PRO A 12 -5.27 1.76 9.15
N LYS A 13 -5.61 2.45 10.23
CA LYS A 13 -4.80 3.55 10.77
C LYS A 13 -3.39 3.07 11.12
N SER A 14 -2.44 3.99 11.16
CA SER A 14 -1.13 3.69 11.72
C SER A 14 -1.28 3.27 13.19
N LYS A 15 -0.44 2.34 13.62
CA LYS A 15 -0.46 1.61 14.90
C LYS A 15 -1.70 0.74 15.16
N ALA A 16 -2.51 0.45 14.14
CA ALA A 16 -3.68 -0.44 14.30
C ALA A 16 -3.26 -1.90 14.48
N LYS A 17 -3.99 -2.63 15.33
CA LYS A 17 -3.91 -4.10 15.40
C LYS A 17 -4.75 -4.69 14.27
N VAL A 18 -4.11 -5.43 13.38
CA VAL A 18 -4.72 -6.08 12.23
C VAL A 18 -4.76 -7.59 12.45
N LYS A 19 -5.93 -8.18 12.21
CA LYS A 19 -6.19 -9.63 12.23
C LYS A 19 -6.89 -10.03 10.94
N GLY A 20 -6.55 -11.21 10.42
CA GLY A 20 -7.10 -11.70 9.15
C GLY A 20 -6.71 -10.81 7.96
N THR A 21 -7.34 -11.03 6.81
CA THR A 21 -7.00 -10.32 5.57
C THR A 21 -7.35 -8.83 5.65
N VAL A 22 -6.33 -7.97 5.57
CA VAL A 22 -6.46 -6.51 5.52
C VAL A 22 -6.61 -6.08 4.06
N LYS A 23 -7.68 -5.33 3.76
CA LYS A 23 -7.87 -4.70 2.45
C LYS A 23 -7.40 -3.25 2.49
N VAL A 24 -6.62 -2.87 1.49
CA VAL A 24 -6.07 -1.53 1.31
C VAL A 24 -6.51 -1.02 -0.05
N ALA A 25 -7.37 0.00 -0.05
CA ALA A 25 -7.78 0.71 -1.25
C ALA A 25 -6.92 1.96 -1.40
N VAL A 26 -6.38 2.14 -2.60
CA VAL A 26 -5.55 3.28 -2.97
C VAL A 26 -6.16 3.92 -4.20
N GLN A 27 -6.29 5.24 -4.15
CA GLN A 27 -6.66 6.02 -5.31
C GLN A 27 -5.41 6.65 -5.89
N ALA A 28 -5.23 6.44 -7.18
CA ALA A 28 -4.07 6.89 -7.90
C ALA A 28 -4.45 7.23 -9.34
N SER A 29 -3.90 8.32 -9.87
CA SER A 29 -4.08 8.73 -11.28
C SER A 29 -2.72 8.92 -11.94
N GLY A 30 -2.63 8.52 -13.21
CA GLY A 30 -1.37 8.50 -13.99
C GLY A 30 -0.52 7.25 -13.77
N ILE A 31 -0.81 6.46 -12.73
CA ILE A 31 0.05 5.37 -12.28
C ILE A 31 -0.12 4.10 -13.12
N ALA A 32 0.99 3.46 -13.48
CA ALA A 32 1.02 2.16 -14.15
C ALA A 32 0.94 0.98 -13.16
N ARG A 33 1.60 1.12 -12.00
CA ARG A 33 1.70 0.04 -11.01
C ARG A 33 1.78 0.55 -9.59
N VAL A 34 1.08 -0.11 -8.69
CA VAL A 34 1.13 0.11 -7.25
C VAL A 34 1.64 -1.14 -6.56
N GLU A 35 2.48 -0.95 -5.55
CA GLU A 35 3.10 -2.00 -4.76
C GLU A 35 2.96 -1.66 -3.29
N LEU A 36 2.49 -2.62 -2.51
CA LEU A 36 2.45 -2.51 -1.06
C LEU A 36 3.67 -3.20 -0.50
N LEU A 37 4.48 -2.40 0.20
CA LEU A 37 5.67 -2.84 0.89
C LEU A 37 5.36 -3.00 2.37
N THR A 38 5.82 -4.10 2.96
CA THR A 38 5.85 -4.32 4.40
C THR A 38 7.28 -4.54 4.82
N ASN A 39 7.78 -3.70 5.72
CA ASN A 39 9.17 -3.74 6.20
C ASN A 39 10.21 -3.71 5.05
N GLY A 40 9.92 -2.95 3.98
CA GLY A 40 10.77 -2.88 2.78
C GLY A 40 10.57 -4.01 1.76
N LYS A 41 9.79 -5.05 2.08
CA LYS A 41 9.48 -6.16 1.16
C LYS A 41 8.15 -5.94 0.46
N VAL A 42 8.09 -6.07 -0.86
CA VAL A 42 6.81 -6.05 -1.60
C VAL A 42 6.02 -7.31 -1.24
N ILE A 43 4.81 -7.13 -0.70
CA ILE A 43 3.93 -8.24 -0.31
C ILE A 43 2.69 -8.34 -1.19
N ALA A 44 2.32 -7.25 -1.86
CA ALA A 44 1.24 -7.20 -2.83
C ALA A 44 1.57 -6.15 -3.89
N LYS A 45 1.08 -6.38 -5.11
CA LYS A 45 1.19 -5.45 -6.24
C LYS A 45 -0.14 -5.44 -6.97
N ASP A 46 -0.52 -4.29 -7.48
CA ASP A 46 -1.75 -4.10 -8.22
C ASP A 46 -1.51 -3.11 -9.36
N THR A 47 -2.11 -3.34 -10.52
CA THR A 47 -1.99 -2.53 -11.74
C THR A 47 -3.34 -2.08 -12.26
N THR A 48 -4.43 -2.39 -11.55
CA THR A 48 -5.79 -2.10 -11.97
C THR A 48 -6.24 -0.81 -11.31
N SER A 49 -6.75 0.14 -12.08
CA SER A 49 -7.33 1.38 -11.54
C SER A 49 -8.40 1.05 -10.50
N ALA A 50 -8.31 1.67 -9.31
CA ALA A 50 -8.94 1.34 -8.02
C ALA A 50 -8.06 0.57 -7.02
N TYR A 51 -6.87 0.10 -7.43
CA TYR A 51 -5.79 -0.52 -6.65
C TYR A 51 -6.21 -1.07 -5.28
N LEU A 52 -6.63 -2.34 -5.28
CA LEU A 52 -7.08 -3.04 -4.09
C LEU A 52 -6.05 -4.07 -3.64
N LEU A 53 -5.20 -3.68 -2.69
CA LEU A 53 -4.17 -4.55 -2.16
C LEU A 53 -4.69 -5.32 -0.94
N SER A 54 -4.58 -6.65 -0.98
CA SER A 54 -4.90 -7.50 0.16
C SER A 54 -3.63 -7.95 0.85
N VAL A 55 -3.55 -7.72 2.16
CA VAL A 55 -2.43 -8.06 3.01
C VAL A 55 -2.86 -9.07 4.04
N ASN A 56 -2.18 -10.20 4.11
CA ASN A 56 -2.41 -11.16 5.18
C ASN A 56 -1.35 -11.02 6.28
N PRO A 57 -1.67 -10.39 7.41
CA PRO A 57 -0.74 -10.15 8.50
C PRO A 57 -0.34 -11.42 9.26
N THR A 58 -1.05 -12.54 9.09
CA THR A 58 -0.68 -13.80 9.75
C THR A 58 0.65 -14.36 9.24
N LYS A 59 0.97 -14.13 7.96
CA LYS A 59 2.21 -14.55 7.29
C LYS A 59 3.38 -13.57 7.45
N GLN A 60 3.24 -12.61 8.35
CA GLN A 60 4.09 -11.43 8.45
C GLN A 60 4.46 -11.18 9.92
N PRO A 61 5.53 -10.41 10.19
CA PRO A 61 6.02 -10.18 11.54
C PRO A 61 5.01 -9.45 12.43
N LYS A 62 5.18 -9.55 13.76
CA LYS A 62 4.33 -8.86 14.75
C LYS A 62 4.19 -7.35 14.49
N THR A 63 5.24 -6.72 13.95
CA THR A 63 5.26 -5.30 13.59
C THR A 63 5.49 -5.15 12.09
N MET A 64 4.59 -4.44 11.42
CA MET A 64 4.59 -4.26 9.97
C MET A 64 4.68 -2.79 9.63
N LYS A 65 5.79 -2.36 9.04
CA LYS A 65 5.89 -1.01 8.45
C LYS A 65 5.35 -1.07 7.03
N VAL A 66 4.08 -0.74 6.86
CA VAL A 66 3.40 -0.75 5.57
C VAL A 66 3.53 0.59 4.88
N ARG A 67 4.00 0.57 3.64
CA ARG A 67 4.07 1.74 2.77
C ARG A 67 3.68 1.33 1.37
N ILE A 68 3.00 2.21 0.66
CA ILE A 68 2.63 1.97 -0.72
C ILE A 68 3.57 2.77 -1.61
N ARG A 69 4.04 2.12 -2.67
CA ARG A 69 4.88 2.67 -3.72
C ARG A 69 4.12 2.57 -5.03
N ALA A 70 4.13 3.63 -5.81
CA ALA A 70 3.49 3.68 -7.10
C ALA A 70 4.50 4.12 -8.16
N TYR A 71 4.36 3.55 -9.36
CA TYR A 71 5.17 3.85 -10.53
C TYR A 71 4.28 4.36 -11.64
N ASP A 72 4.58 5.54 -12.13
CA ASP A 72 3.93 6.15 -13.29
C ASP A 72 4.46 5.55 -14.60
N LYS A 73 3.70 5.71 -15.70
CA LYS A 73 4.15 5.31 -17.04
C LYS A 73 5.41 6.05 -17.47
N LEU A 74 5.64 7.25 -16.94
CA LEU A 74 6.84 8.06 -17.18
C LEU A 74 8.04 7.68 -16.28
N GLY A 75 7.92 6.64 -15.44
CA GLY A 75 9.00 6.22 -14.53
C GLY A 75 9.07 7.01 -13.22
N ASN A 76 8.14 7.94 -12.97
CA ASN A 76 8.04 8.65 -11.70
C ASN A 76 7.60 7.70 -10.58
N VAL A 77 8.22 7.84 -9.40
CA VAL A 77 7.90 7.02 -8.23
C VAL A 77 7.23 7.87 -7.16
N ALA A 78 6.05 7.46 -6.72
CA ALA A 78 5.33 8.09 -5.62
C ALA A 78 5.24 7.14 -4.42
N TYR A 79 5.26 7.70 -3.21
CA TYR A 79 5.15 6.93 -1.98
C TYR A 79 4.02 7.49 -1.12
N THR A 80 3.26 6.62 -0.47
CA THR A 80 2.32 7.04 0.58
C THR A 80 3.05 7.23 1.90
N GLY A 81 2.35 7.83 2.86
CA GLY A 81 2.79 7.80 4.27
C GLY A 81 3.01 6.37 4.77
N THR A 82 4.03 6.20 5.61
CA THR A 82 4.32 4.93 6.29
C THR A 82 3.30 4.69 7.39
N ARG A 83 2.68 3.52 7.39
CA ARG A 83 1.74 3.05 8.41
C ARG A 83 2.36 1.89 9.16
N THR A 84 2.36 1.95 10.48
CA THR A 84 2.78 0.80 11.28
C THR A 84 1.55 -0.03 11.60
N TRP A 85 1.56 -1.34 11.40
CA TRP A 85 0.50 -2.23 11.88
C TRP A 85 1.08 -3.24 12.85
N TYR A 86 0.23 -3.72 13.74
CA TYR A 86 0.58 -4.78 14.68
C TYR A 86 -0.27 -6.00 14.38
N ARG A 87 0.35 -7.17 14.34
CA ARG A 87 -0.41 -8.43 14.28
C ARG A 87 -1.17 -8.57 15.59
N GLY A 88 -2.49 -8.56 15.51
CA GLY A 88 -3.37 -8.71 16.67
C GLY A 88 -3.40 -10.13 17.20
#